data_AF-A0A1M6T5L8-F1
#
_entry.id   AF-A0A1M6T5L8-F1
#
_cell.length_a   1.000
_cell.length_b   1.000
_cell.length_c   1.000
_cell.angle_alpha   90.00
_cell.angle_beta   90.00
_cell.angle_gamma   90.00
#
_symmetry.space_group_name_H-M   'P 1'
#
loop_
_entity.id
_entity.type
_entity.pdbx_description
1 polymer ?
#
loop_
_entity_poly.entity_id
_entity_poly.type
_entity_poly.pdbx_seq_one_letter_code
_entity_poly.pdbx_strand_id
1 'polypeptide(L)'
;MPSIFSRIVSGELPAYKVAEDEHHLAFLDITPLVEGHTLVIPKREVDYIFDLPAEELAALHQFAQRVAKGVLAAVPCRRIGVAVIGLEVPHAHIHLIPMNKVADMNFANPKIKVAEDRMKELAAAISARVPADAAHRGLPADPLASKGARETEEANEAAAPGTSGATAAQLQQLTNGLVYRSESEAALEPVHYAAPTGALTDAALLQTVGADAGSKVETQELTLFLRNHTADDGVLGDSAQANRFKALQMYLKQELQDVKVYRVGTGPQVQAYALGRTETGELAGFKTVLTET
;
A
#
# COMPACT_ATOMS: atom_id res chain seq x y z
N MET A 1 -10.42 22.84 -25.37
CA MET A 1 -9.29 22.29 -26.15
C MET A 1 -9.30 20.79 -25.96
N PRO A 2 -9.04 19.98 -27.00
CA PRO A 2 -8.98 18.53 -26.85
C PRO A 2 -7.90 18.16 -25.85
N SER A 3 -8.21 17.24 -24.93
CA SER A 3 -7.22 16.73 -23.97
C SER A 3 -6.06 16.02 -24.68
N ILE A 4 -4.94 15.81 -23.98
CA ILE A 4 -3.82 15.04 -24.51
C ILE A 4 -4.24 13.61 -24.88
N PHE A 5 -5.21 13.03 -24.17
CA PHE A 5 -5.76 11.71 -24.49
C PHE A 5 -6.59 11.73 -25.76
N SER A 6 -7.38 12.78 -26.01
CA SER A 6 -8.10 12.92 -27.28
C SER A 6 -7.15 12.97 -28.49
N ARG A 7 -5.96 13.57 -28.31
CA ARG A 7 -4.89 13.59 -29.33
C ARG A 7 -4.21 12.23 -29.52
N ILE A 8 -4.13 11.41 -28.47
CA ILE A 8 -3.69 10.00 -28.59
C ILE A 8 -4.76 9.17 -29.33
N VAL A 9 -6.04 9.36 -29.00
CA VAL A 9 -7.17 8.67 -29.63
C VAL A 9 -7.24 8.98 -31.14
N SER A 10 -7.01 10.24 -31.53
CA SER A 10 -6.99 10.65 -32.95
C SER A 10 -5.74 10.20 -33.70
N GLY A 11 -4.73 9.66 -33.02
CA GLY A 11 -3.44 9.29 -33.60
C GLY A 11 -2.48 10.46 -33.84
N GLU A 12 -2.81 11.66 -33.33
CA GLU A 12 -1.92 12.83 -33.42
C GLU A 12 -0.68 12.66 -32.52
N LEU A 13 -0.85 12.01 -31.36
CA LEU A 13 0.25 11.69 -30.45
C LEU A 13 0.47 10.16 -30.37
N PRO A 14 1.73 9.71 -30.30
CA PRO A 14 2.03 8.29 -30.11
C PRO A 14 1.68 7.85 -28.69
N ALA A 15 1.38 6.57 -28.52
CA ALA A 15 1.21 5.94 -27.23
C ALA A 15 1.64 4.47 -27.27
N TYR A 16 2.08 3.95 -26.13
CA TYR A 16 2.36 2.53 -25.94
C TYR A 16 1.05 1.77 -25.70
N LYS A 17 0.27 1.59 -26.77
CA LYS A 17 -1.04 0.93 -26.73
C LYS A 17 -0.90 -0.52 -26.29
N VAL A 18 -1.78 -0.96 -25.39
CA VAL A 18 -1.83 -2.34 -24.91
C VAL A 18 -3.13 -3.05 -25.26
N ALA A 19 -4.24 -2.31 -25.36
CA ALA A 19 -5.52 -2.81 -25.83
C ALA A 19 -6.33 -1.68 -26.45
N GLU A 20 -7.15 -1.98 -27.44
CA GLU A 20 -8.04 -1.03 -28.09
C GLU A 20 -9.29 -1.80 -28.57
N ASP A 21 -10.47 -1.22 -28.36
CA ASP A 21 -11.71 -1.67 -28.99
C ASP A 21 -12.43 -0.48 -29.66
N GLU A 22 -13.69 -0.66 -30.06
CA GLU A 22 -14.46 0.41 -30.73
C GLU A 22 -14.60 1.67 -29.86
N HIS A 23 -14.71 1.53 -28.55
CA HIS A 23 -15.07 2.61 -27.62
C HIS A 23 -14.00 2.95 -26.60
N HIS A 24 -12.98 2.12 -26.42
CA HIS A 24 -11.99 2.26 -25.36
C HIS A 24 -10.57 2.11 -25.89
N LEU A 25 -9.64 2.70 -25.16
CA LEU A 25 -8.21 2.58 -25.40
C LEU A 25 -7.47 2.40 -24.08
N ALA A 26 -6.48 1.50 -24.06
CA ALA A 26 -5.57 1.35 -22.94
C ALA A 26 -4.12 1.47 -23.43
N PHE A 27 -3.31 2.20 -22.68
CA PHE A 27 -1.90 2.46 -22.98
C PHE A 27 -1.09 2.69 -21.71
N LEU A 28 0.22 2.50 -21.79
CA LEU A 28 1.10 2.74 -20.64
C LEU A 28 1.22 4.24 -20.31
N ASP A 29 1.22 4.55 -19.02
CA ASP A 29 1.53 5.88 -18.52
C ASP A 29 3.02 6.18 -18.75
N ILE A 30 3.33 7.36 -19.31
CA ILE A 30 4.71 7.81 -19.55
C ILE A 30 5.37 8.40 -18.30
N THR A 31 4.59 8.67 -17.26
CA THR A 31 5.01 9.11 -15.92
C THR A 31 4.60 8.10 -14.84
N PRO A 32 5.00 6.82 -14.98
CA PRO A 32 4.45 5.75 -14.16
C PRO A 32 4.93 5.80 -12.71
N LEU A 33 4.07 5.30 -11.80
CA LEU A 33 4.44 5.00 -10.42
C LEU A 33 5.33 3.75 -10.31
N VAL A 34 5.05 2.77 -11.17
CA VAL A 34 5.74 1.46 -11.25
C VAL A 34 5.68 0.97 -12.69
N GLU A 35 6.56 0.05 -13.08
CA GLU A 35 6.48 -0.58 -14.40
C GLU A 35 5.11 -1.22 -14.64
N GLY A 36 4.55 -1.02 -15.83
CA GLY A 36 3.22 -1.55 -16.19
C GLY A 36 2.04 -0.69 -15.75
N HIS A 37 2.25 0.47 -15.11
CA HIS A 37 1.18 1.44 -14.88
C HIS A 37 0.48 1.75 -16.21
N THR A 38 -0.78 1.37 -16.30
CA THR A 38 -1.59 1.45 -17.52
C THR A 38 -2.79 2.37 -17.29
N LEU A 39 -3.05 3.25 -18.23
CA LEU A 39 -4.24 4.11 -18.26
C LEU A 39 -5.29 3.48 -19.17
N VAL A 40 -6.54 3.49 -18.72
CA VAL A 40 -7.69 2.99 -19.47
C VAL A 40 -8.69 4.12 -19.65
N ILE A 41 -9.03 4.45 -20.88
CA ILE A 41 -9.86 5.60 -21.23
C ILE A 41 -11.03 5.20 -22.15
N PRO A 42 -12.18 5.89 -22.08
CA PRO A 42 -13.10 5.93 -23.21
C PRO A 42 -12.45 6.72 -24.36
N LYS A 43 -12.83 6.43 -25.61
CA LYS A 43 -12.44 7.25 -26.77
C LYS A 43 -13.26 8.54 -26.85
N ARG A 44 -14.47 8.52 -26.28
CA ARG A 44 -15.32 9.70 -26.14
C ARG A 44 -14.77 10.58 -25.02
N GLU A 45 -14.46 11.83 -25.34
CA GLU A 45 -13.96 12.81 -24.36
C GLU A 45 -15.08 13.21 -23.40
N VAL A 46 -14.95 12.73 -22.16
CA VAL A 46 -15.72 13.15 -20.98
C VAL A 46 -14.71 13.38 -19.89
N ASP A 47 -14.75 14.52 -19.21
CA ASP A 47 -13.75 14.88 -18.20
C ASP A 47 -13.84 13.95 -16.98
N TYR A 48 -14.97 13.99 -16.28
CA TYR A 48 -15.15 13.26 -15.03
C TYR A 48 -15.83 11.91 -15.25
N ILE A 49 -15.30 10.85 -14.63
CA ILE A 49 -15.76 9.47 -14.87
C ILE A 49 -17.25 9.28 -14.52
N PHE A 50 -17.77 10.01 -13.54
CA PHE A 50 -19.17 9.88 -13.11
C PHE A 50 -20.15 10.69 -13.97
N ASP A 51 -19.65 11.45 -14.94
CA ASP A 51 -20.48 12.08 -15.98
C ASP A 51 -20.71 11.13 -17.17
N LEU A 52 -20.08 9.95 -17.17
CA LEU A 52 -20.39 8.89 -18.13
C LEU A 52 -21.77 8.29 -17.87
N PRO A 53 -22.55 7.98 -18.92
CA PRO A 53 -23.75 7.15 -18.80
C PRO A 53 -23.42 5.81 -18.13
N ALA A 54 -24.38 5.25 -17.38
CA ALA A 54 -24.17 4.02 -16.61
C ALA A 54 -23.65 2.85 -17.48
N GLU A 55 -24.12 2.72 -18.71
CA GLU A 55 -23.68 1.70 -19.66
C GLU A 55 -22.22 1.90 -20.09
N GLU A 56 -21.81 3.14 -20.38
CA GLU A 56 -20.42 3.47 -20.73
C GLU A 56 -19.49 3.30 -19.53
N LEU A 57 -19.91 3.71 -18.33
CA LEU A 57 -19.15 3.52 -17.11
C LEU A 57 -18.90 2.03 -16.82
N ALA A 58 -19.93 1.19 -17.01
CA ALA A 58 -19.83 -0.25 -16.86
C ALA A 58 -18.92 -0.87 -17.93
N ALA A 59 -19.08 -0.47 -19.20
CA ALA A 59 -18.25 -0.93 -20.30
C ALA A 59 -16.76 -0.58 -20.09
N LEU A 60 -16.47 0.63 -19.61
CA LEU A 60 -15.12 1.07 -19.28
C LEU A 60 -14.49 0.19 -18.20
N HIS A 61 -15.24 -0.16 -17.14
CA HIS A 61 -14.74 -1.05 -16.08
C HIS A 61 -14.58 -2.51 -16.55
N GLN A 62 -15.44 -2.99 -17.44
CA GLN A 62 -15.27 -4.32 -18.05
C GLN A 62 -14.03 -4.37 -18.93
N PHE A 63 -13.80 -3.32 -19.73
CA PHE A 63 -12.57 -3.17 -20.51
C PHE A 63 -11.34 -3.10 -19.60
N ALA A 64 -11.37 -2.27 -18.54
CA ALA A 64 -10.30 -2.19 -17.55
C ALA A 64 -10.03 -3.54 -16.87
N GLN A 65 -11.06 -4.34 -16.56
CA GLN A 65 -10.90 -5.69 -16.01
C GLN A 65 -10.14 -6.61 -16.97
N ARG A 66 -10.42 -6.55 -18.29
CA ARG A 66 -9.67 -7.32 -19.30
C ARG A 66 -8.21 -6.89 -19.35
N VAL A 67 -7.97 -5.58 -19.39
CA VAL A 67 -6.62 -5.01 -19.42
C VAL A 67 -5.84 -5.40 -18.17
N ALA A 68 -6.44 -5.31 -16.98
CA ALA A 68 -5.81 -5.68 -15.71
C ALA A 68 -5.33 -7.14 -15.70
N LYS A 69 -6.06 -8.08 -16.34
CA LYS A 69 -5.61 -9.47 -16.49
C LYS A 69 -4.36 -9.58 -17.35
N GLY A 70 -4.30 -8.81 -18.44
CA GLY A 70 -3.11 -8.73 -19.28
C GLY A 70 -1.91 -8.14 -18.55
N VAL A 71 -2.12 -7.05 -17.80
CA VAL A 71 -1.08 -6.40 -16.99
C VAL A 71 -0.55 -7.38 -15.92
N LEU A 72 -1.43 -8.03 -15.17
CA LEU A 72 -1.05 -8.99 -14.13
C LEU A 72 -0.26 -10.19 -14.69
N ALA A 73 -0.58 -10.63 -15.92
CA ALA A 73 0.10 -11.75 -16.56
C ALA A 73 1.47 -11.37 -17.15
N ALA A 74 1.69 -10.10 -17.49
CA ALA A 74 2.92 -9.61 -18.10
C ALA A 74 3.90 -8.99 -17.09
N VAL A 75 3.39 -8.42 -16.00
CA VAL A 75 4.18 -7.70 -14.99
C VAL A 75 4.09 -8.43 -13.66
N PRO A 76 5.20 -8.98 -13.13
CA PRO A 76 5.22 -9.66 -11.84
C PRO A 76 4.72 -8.75 -10.72
N CYS A 77 3.51 -9.01 -10.23
CA CYS A 77 2.93 -8.29 -9.10
C CYS A 77 1.90 -9.15 -8.37
N ARG A 78 1.60 -8.80 -7.11
CA ARG A 78 0.61 -9.51 -6.29
C ARG A 78 -0.82 -9.18 -6.72
N ARG A 79 -1.09 -7.92 -7.02
CA ARG A 79 -2.41 -7.40 -7.40
C ARG A 79 -2.30 -6.26 -8.39
N ILE A 80 -3.40 -5.95 -9.06
CA ILE A 80 -3.57 -4.70 -9.80
C ILE A 80 -4.45 -3.77 -8.96
N GLY A 81 -3.89 -2.65 -8.55
CA GLY A 81 -4.62 -1.53 -7.96
C GLY A 81 -5.43 -0.79 -9.02
N VAL A 82 -6.58 -0.28 -8.62
CA VAL A 82 -7.45 0.55 -9.46
C VAL A 82 -7.61 1.90 -8.75
N ALA A 83 -7.31 2.99 -9.47
CA ALA A 83 -7.54 4.34 -8.96
C ALA A 83 -8.17 5.22 -10.05
N VAL A 84 -9.02 6.14 -9.62
CA VAL A 84 -9.57 7.21 -10.46
C VAL A 84 -9.37 8.52 -9.72
N ILE A 85 -8.65 9.46 -10.35
CA ILE A 85 -8.29 10.75 -9.74
C ILE A 85 -8.82 11.90 -10.59
N GLY A 86 -8.45 11.95 -11.88
CA GLY A 86 -9.00 12.92 -12.83
C GLY A 86 -8.48 14.36 -12.70
N LEU A 87 -7.50 14.63 -11.82
CA LEU A 87 -7.01 15.99 -11.56
C LEU A 87 -5.90 16.46 -12.52
N GLU A 88 -5.21 15.52 -13.19
CA GLU A 88 -4.06 15.85 -14.06
C GLU A 88 -4.48 16.06 -15.52
N VAL A 89 -5.31 15.16 -16.05
CA VAL A 89 -5.80 15.20 -17.43
C VAL A 89 -7.33 15.20 -17.41
N PRO A 90 -8.00 16.23 -18.00
CA PRO A 90 -9.45 16.36 -17.96
C PRO A 90 -10.13 15.46 -19.02
N HIS A 91 -9.97 14.16 -18.84
CA HIS A 91 -10.56 13.11 -19.67
C HIS A 91 -10.58 11.83 -18.82
N ALA A 92 -11.75 11.26 -18.59
CA ALA A 92 -12.01 10.13 -17.72
C ALA A 92 -11.01 9.00 -17.96
N HIS A 93 -10.33 8.57 -16.91
CA HIS A 93 -9.34 7.51 -17.01
C HIS A 93 -9.28 6.70 -15.72
N ILE A 94 -9.05 5.41 -15.88
CA ILE A 94 -8.78 4.47 -14.80
C ILE A 94 -7.30 4.15 -14.82
N HIS A 95 -6.63 4.31 -13.67
CA HIS A 95 -5.28 3.84 -13.45
C HIS A 95 -5.33 2.35 -13.07
N LEU A 96 -4.58 1.52 -13.78
CA LEU A 96 -4.27 0.15 -13.43
C LEU A 96 -2.80 0.06 -13.03
N ILE A 97 -2.55 -0.19 -11.75
CA ILE A 97 -1.22 -0.10 -11.14
C ILE A 97 -0.81 -1.48 -10.62
N PRO A 98 0.25 -2.11 -11.16
CA PRO A 98 0.86 -3.29 -10.54
C PRO A 98 1.27 -3.02 -9.09
N MET A 99 0.84 -3.85 -8.14
CA MET A 99 1.10 -3.63 -6.71
C MET A 99 1.68 -4.87 -6.05
N ASN A 100 2.75 -4.66 -5.30
CA ASN A 100 3.33 -5.61 -4.36
C ASN A 100 3.15 -5.15 -2.91
N LYS A 101 3.07 -3.83 -2.69
CA LYS A 101 2.76 -3.18 -1.42
C LYS A 101 1.78 -2.03 -1.63
N VAL A 102 1.10 -1.61 -0.55
CA VAL A 102 0.11 -0.52 -0.60
C VAL A 102 0.73 0.79 -1.11
N ALA A 103 1.97 1.06 -0.74
CA ALA A 103 2.70 2.27 -1.12
C ALA A 103 2.94 2.40 -2.63
N ASP A 104 2.84 1.31 -3.42
CA ASP A 104 3.02 1.36 -4.87
C ASP A 104 1.94 2.20 -5.56
N MET A 105 0.77 2.36 -4.92
CA MET A 105 -0.34 3.20 -5.38
C MET A 105 -0.40 4.54 -4.62
N ASN A 106 0.75 5.07 -4.19
CA ASN A 106 0.85 6.42 -3.64
C ASN A 106 1.27 7.40 -4.73
N PHE A 107 0.33 8.27 -5.15
CA PHE A 107 0.57 9.23 -6.23
C PHE A 107 1.55 10.34 -5.87
N ALA A 108 1.86 10.53 -4.58
CA ALA A 108 2.90 11.42 -4.09
C ALA A 108 4.32 10.84 -4.24
N ASN A 109 4.46 9.55 -4.56
CA ASN A 109 5.77 8.97 -4.81
C ASN A 109 6.40 9.59 -6.06
N PRO A 110 7.75 9.67 -6.12
CA PRO A 110 8.45 10.04 -7.35
C PRO A 110 8.05 9.11 -8.50
N LYS A 111 7.74 9.69 -9.66
CA LYS A 111 7.49 8.90 -10.88
C LYS A 111 8.80 8.28 -11.33
N ILE A 112 8.76 7.01 -11.75
CA ILE A 112 9.95 6.32 -12.26
C ILE A 112 10.17 6.67 -13.74
N LYS A 113 11.42 6.55 -14.20
CA LYS A 113 11.74 6.65 -15.62
C LYS A 113 11.94 5.24 -16.17
N VAL A 114 11.16 4.89 -17.19
CA VAL A 114 11.28 3.62 -17.90
C VAL A 114 11.85 3.90 -19.29
N ALA A 115 12.87 3.14 -19.70
CA ALA A 115 13.47 3.30 -21.01
C ALA A 115 12.46 2.99 -22.12
N GLU A 116 12.56 3.68 -23.26
CA GLU A 116 11.62 3.53 -24.37
C GLU A 116 11.50 2.08 -24.87
N ASP A 117 12.62 1.38 -25.01
CA ASP A 117 12.59 -0.03 -25.45
C ASP A 117 11.87 -0.91 -24.44
N ARG A 118 12.05 -0.63 -23.14
CA ARG A 118 11.34 -1.32 -22.07
C ARG A 118 9.83 -1.03 -22.10
N MET A 119 9.43 0.20 -22.42
CA MET A 119 8.02 0.55 -22.61
C MET A 119 7.40 -0.21 -23.78
N LYS A 120 8.11 -0.36 -24.89
CA LYS A 120 7.66 -1.16 -26.06
C LYS A 120 7.52 -2.64 -25.70
N GLU A 121 8.51 -3.20 -25.00
CA GLU A 121 8.47 -4.59 -24.51
C GLU A 121 7.27 -4.83 -23.59
N LEU A 122 7.06 -3.96 -22.60
CA LEU A 122 5.94 -4.04 -21.67
C LEU A 122 4.61 -3.98 -22.42
N ALA A 123 4.47 -3.03 -23.34
CA ALA A 123 3.23 -2.88 -24.09
C ALA A 123 2.91 -4.12 -24.93
N ALA A 124 3.90 -4.67 -25.62
CA ALA A 124 3.75 -5.91 -26.39
C ALA A 124 3.41 -7.11 -25.50
N ALA A 125 4.10 -7.25 -24.36
CA ALA A 125 3.88 -8.33 -23.41
C ALA A 125 2.47 -8.28 -22.79
N ILE A 126 2.01 -7.09 -22.42
CA ILE A 126 0.65 -6.89 -21.88
C ILE A 126 -0.38 -7.19 -22.97
N SER A 127 -0.21 -6.62 -24.17
CA SER A 127 -1.14 -6.79 -25.28
C SER A 127 -1.36 -8.26 -25.65
N ALA A 128 -0.28 -9.06 -25.66
CA ALA A 128 -0.34 -10.49 -25.93
C ALA A 128 -1.12 -11.31 -24.87
N ARG A 129 -1.38 -10.72 -23.69
CA ARG A 129 -2.05 -11.38 -22.56
C ARG A 129 -3.43 -10.82 -22.25
N VAL A 130 -3.85 -9.72 -22.88
CA VAL A 130 -5.21 -9.19 -22.70
C VAL A 130 -6.19 -10.18 -23.33
N PRO A 131 -7.13 -10.76 -22.55
CA PRO A 131 -8.11 -11.68 -23.11
C PRO A 131 -9.02 -10.99 -24.14
N ALA A 132 -9.36 -11.70 -25.20
CA ALA A 132 -10.54 -11.38 -26.01
C ALA A 132 -11.80 -11.42 -25.13
N ASP A 133 -12.85 -10.69 -25.53
CA ASP A 133 -14.03 -10.38 -24.71
C ASP A 133 -14.41 -11.47 -23.70
N ALA A 134 -14.50 -11.06 -22.43
CA ALA A 134 -14.87 -11.97 -21.37
C ALA A 134 -16.37 -12.26 -21.49
N ALA A 135 -16.73 -13.50 -21.81
CA ALA A 135 -18.11 -13.96 -21.71
C ALA A 135 -18.64 -13.65 -20.30
N HIS A 136 -19.80 -13.00 -20.22
CA HIS A 136 -20.46 -12.67 -18.95
C HIS A 136 -20.74 -13.98 -18.19
N ARG A 137 -19.90 -14.31 -17.21
CA ARG A 137 -20.22 -15.37 -16.24
C ARG A 137 -21.24 -14.78 -15.28
N GLY A 138 -22.41 -15.40 -15.17
CA GLY A 138 -23.45 -14.96 -14.23
C GLY A 138 -22.89 -14.84 -12.81
N LEU A 139 -23.42 -13.90 -12.03
CA LEU A 139 -23.07 -13.77 -10.62
C LEU A 139 -23.43 -15.08 -9.90
N PRO A 140 -22.58 -15.56 -8.97
CA PRO A 140 -22.92 -16.72 -8.17
C PRO A 140 -24.18 -16.45 -7.34
N ALA A 141 -25.02 -17.48 -7.14
CA ALA A 141 -26.26 -17.37 -6.38
C ALA A 141 -26.01 -17.06 -4.89
N ASP A 142 -24.87 -17.50 -4.35
CA ASP A 142 -24.39 -17.16 -3.02
C ASP A 142 -23.29 -16.09 -3.14
N PRO A 143 -23.48 -14.86 -2.62
CA PRO A 143 -22.50 -13.77 -2.68
C PRO A 143 -21.21 -14.06 -1.91
N LEU A 144 -21.16 -15.09 -1.05
CA LEU A 144 -19.98 -15.51 -0.31
C LEU A 144 -19.29 -16.75 -0.92
N ALA A 145 -19.96 -17.47 -1.85
CA ALA A 145 -19.40 -18.65 -2.50
C ALA A 145 -18.21 -18.34 -3.42
N SER A 146 -18.00 -17.07 -3.78
CA SER A 146 -16.84 -16.62 -4.56
C SER A 146 -15.69 -16.11 -3.70
N LYS A 147 -15.66 -16.35 -2.38
CA LYS A 147 -14.46 -16.12 -1.57
C LYS A 147 -13.39 -17.11 -2.06
N GLY A 148 -12.75 -16.75 -3.17
CA GLY A 148 -11.79 -17.59 -3.86
C GLY A 148 -10.71 -18.04 -2.89
N ALA A 149 -10.15 -19.21 -3.16
CA ALA A 149 -9.09 -19.88 -2.41
C ALA A 149 -7.76 -19.10 -2.30
N ARG A 150 -7.79 -17.78 -2.38
CA ARG A 150 -6.77 -16.93 -1.77
C ARG A 150 -7.20 -16.73 -0.33
N GLU A 151 -7.04 -17.79 0.46
CA GLU A 151 -6.67 -17.61 1.85
C GLU A 151 -5.50 -16.61 1.87
N THR A 152 -5.47 -15.75 2.88
CA THR A 152 -4.28 -14.99 3.19
C THR A 152 -3.21 -16.00 3.58
N GLU A 153 -2.61 -16.68 2.60
CA GLU A 153 -1.29 -17.28 2.76
C GLU A 153 -0.44 -16.14 3.31
N GLU A 154 -0.07 -16.31 4.58
CA GLU A 154 0.82 -15.44 5.32
C GLU A 154 1.91 -14.99 4.36
N ALA A 155 2.10 -13.68 4.28
CA ALA A 155 2.99 -13.04 3.32
C ALA A 155 4.44 -13.46 3.59
N ASN A 156 4.80 -14.65 3.15
CA ASN A 156 6.09 -15.27 3.30
C ASN A 156 6.49 -15.82 1.94
N GLU A 157 7.29 -15.06 1.20
CA GLU A 157 8.57 -15.52 0.65
C GLU A 157 9.23 -14.48 -0.29
N ALA A 158 10.52 -14.30 -0.04
CA ALA A 158 11.60 -13.81 -0.90
C ALA A 158 11.54 -12.38 -1.45
N ALA A 159 11.87 -11.40 -0.59
CA ALA A 159 12.47 -10.14 -1.02
C ALA A 159 13.98 -10.34 -1.28
N ALA A 160 14.49 -9.68 -2.31
CA ALA A 160 15.90 -9.67 -2.68
C ALA A 160 16.81 -9.17 -1.53
N PRO A 161 18.09 -9.58 -1.47
CA PRO A 161 18.91 -9.36 -0.29
C PRO A 161 19.40 -7.90 -0.19
N GLY A 162 19.03 -7.22 0.91
CA GLY A 162 19.87 -6.19 1.53
C GLY A 162 19.17 -4.90 1.99
N THR A 163 18.59 -4.88 3.21
CA THR A 163 18.04 -3.63 3.80
C THR A 163 18.01 -3.57 5.35
N SER A 164 18.68 -4.46 6.10
CA SER A 164 18.64 -4.38 7.58
C SER A 164 19.17 -3.05 8.13
N GLY A 165 20.19 -2.48 7.50
CA GLY A 165 20.74 -1.16 7.88
C GLY A 165 19.84 0.04 7.54
N ALA A 166 18.98 -0.07 6.53
CA ALA A 166 18.09 1.01 6.10
C ALA A 166 16.90 1.19 7.05
N THR A 167 16.40 0.07 7.60
CA THR A 167 15.24 0.06 8.52
C THR A 167 15.55 0.74 9.85
N ALA A 168 16.74 0.48 10.42
CA ALA A 168 17.16 1.09 11.69
C ALA A 168 17.37 2.61 11.60
N ALA A 169 18.01 3.08 10.53
CA ALA A 169 18.24 4.51 10.31
C ALA A 169 16.92 5.28 10.13
N GLN A 170 15.98 4.70 9.37
CA GLN A 170 14.67 5.31 9.12
C GLN A 170 13.80 5.35 10.39
N LEU A 171 13.80 4.29 11.20
CA LEU A 171 13.14 4.28 12.52
C LEU A 171 13.70 5.36 13.43
N GLN A 172 15.03 5.46 13.52
CA GLN A 172 15.69 6.49 14.32
C GLN A 172 15.28 7.90 13.88
N GLN A 173 15.22 8.16 12.59
CA GLN A 173 14.79 9.46 12.06
C GLN A 173 13.32 9.76 12.39
N LEU A 174 12.44 8.77 12.25
CA LEU A 174 11.00 8.94 12.44
C LEU A 174 10.63 9.12 13.93
N THR A 175 11.35 8.47 14.84
CA THR A 175 11.11 8.61 16.29
C THR A 175 11.82 9.79 16.93
N ASN A 176 12.88 10.33 16.30
CA ASN A 176 13.71 11.39 16.87
C ASN A 176 12.88 12.61 17.30
N GLY A 177 12.81 12.91 18.59
CA GLY A 177 12.05 14.05 19.11
C GLY A 177 10.53 13.90 18.98
N LEU A 178 10.01 12.66 18.85
CA LEU A 178 8.63 12.34 19.16
C LEU A 178 8.51 11.97 20.64
N VAL A 179 7.46 12.47 21.28
CA VAL A 179 7.09 12.12 22.65
C VAL A 179 5.69 11.54 22.69
N TYR A 180 5.55 10.38 23.32
CA TYR A 180 4.28 9.78 23.62
C TYR A 180 3.69 10.46 24.86
N ARG A 181 2.60 11.20 24.66
CA ARG A 181 1.78 11.76 25.76
C ARG A 181 0.78 10.73 26.32
N SER A 182 1.02 10.31 27.56
CA SER A 182 0.05 9.65 28.44
C SER A 182 -0.30 10.63 29.57
N GLU A 183 -0.31 10.20 30.84
CA GLU A 183 -0.27 11.15 31.98
C GLU A 183 1.09 11.84 32.12
N SER A 184 2.14 11.26 31.53
CA SER A 184 3.45 11.86 31.38
C SER A 184 3.92 11.82 29.93
N GLU A 185 4.97 12.58 29.61
CA GLU A 185 5.64 12.55 28.31
C GLU A 185 6.83 11.58 28.35
N ALA A 186 6.85 10.62 27.42
CA ALA A 186 7.97 9.69 27.26
C ALA A 186 8.47 9.68 25.81
N ALA A 187 9.78 9.60 25.61
CA ALA A 187 10.34 9.49 24.26
C ALA A 187 9.95 8.17 23.58
N LEU A 188 9.91 8.18 22.24
CA LEU A 188 9.88 6.94 21.46
C LEU A 188 11.32 6.52 21.16
N GLU A 189 11.75 5.42 21.73
CA GLU A 189 13.09 4.86 21.51
C GLU A 189 13.00 3.77 20.44
N PRO A 190 13.74 3.87 19.32
CA PRO A 190 13.76 2.81 18.32
C PRO A 190 14.44 1.57 18.91
N VAL A 191 13.92 0.39 18.58
CA VAL A 191 14.41 -0.89 19.10
C VAL A 191 14.52 -1.94 18.02
N HIS A 192 15.51 -2.81 18.18
CA HIS A 192 15.77 -3.95 17.33
C HIS A 192 16.11 -5.16 18.20
N TYR A 193 15.53 -6.32 17.88
CA TYR A 193 15.76 -7.56 18.60
C TYR A 193 15.90 -8.72 17.63
N ALA A 194 16.70 -9.72 18.02
CA ALA A 194 16.64 -11.02 17.39
C ALA A 194 15.24 -11.61 17.62
N ALA A 195 14.61 -12.11 16.55
CA ALA A 195 13.27 -12.66 16.68
C ALA A 195 13.33 -14.13 17.14
N PRO A 196 12.39 -14.57 17.99
CA PRO A 196 12.28 -15.96 18.36
C PRO A 196 11.81 -16.81 17.17
N THR A 197 12.18 -18.09 17.19
CA THR A 197 11.74 -19.09 16.22
C THR A 197 10.23 -19.32 16.35
N GLY A 198 9.47 -19.03 15.30
CA GLY A 198 8.01 -19.17 15.29
C GLY A 198 7.27 -17.94 15.83
N ALA A 199 6.03 -18.11 16.28
CA ALA A 199 5.17 -17.02 16.75
C ALA A 199 5.74 -16.30 17.99
N LEU A 200 5.54 -14.98 18.07
CA LEU A 200 5.96 -14.17 19.22
C LEU A 200 4.94 -14.33 20.35
N THR A 201 5.10 -15.37 21.17
CA THR A 201 4.29 -15.58 22.39
C THR A 201 4.69 -14.59 23.48
N ASP A 202 3.84 -14.38 24.49
CA ASP A 202 4.13 -13.48 25.60
C ASP A 202 5.45 -13.84 26.31
N ALA A 203 5.68 -15.14 26.58
CA ALA A 203 6.93 -15.59 27.20
C ALA A 203 8.16 -15.30 26.33
N ALA A 204 8.05 -15.51 25.01
CA ALA A 204 9.13 -15.21 24.08
C ALA A 204 9.37 -13.70 23.99
N LEU A 205 8.32 -12.88 23.96
CA LEU A 205 8.41 -11.43 24.00
C LEU A 205 9.15 -10.96 25.26
N LEU A 206 8.73 -11.41 26.44
CA LEU A 206 9.35 -11.02 27.72
C LEU A 206 10.85 -11.35 27.74
N GLN A 207 11.22 -12.54 27.26
CA GLN A 207 12.61 -12.92 27.10
C GLN A 207 13.35 -12.00 26.11
N THR A 208 12.75 -11.71 24.96
CA THR A 208 13.35 -10.87 23.91
C THR A 208 13.60 -9.44 24.39
N VAL A 209 12.66 -8.85 25.13
CA VAL A 209 12.79 -7.47 25.62
C VAL A 209 13.51 -7.36 26.96
N GLY A 210 13.90 -8.50 27.56
CA GLY A 210 14.59 -8.55 28.85
C GLY A 210 13.71 -8.22 30.06
N ALA A 211 12.40 -8.46 29.97
CA ALA A 211 11.45 -8.24 31.05
C ALA A 211 11.31 -9.49 31.95
N ASP A 212 10.78 -9.29 33.16
CA ASP A 212 10.52 -10.40 34.10
C ASP A 212 9.51 -11.38 33.50
N ALA A 213 9.78 -12.68 33.59
CA ALA A 213 8.96 -13.74 32.99
C ALA A 213 7.53 -13.82 33.56
N GLY A 214 7.27 -13.27 34.75
CA GLY A 214 5.95 -13.16 35.36
C GLY A 214 5.21 -11.87 35.01
N SER A 215 5.80 -10.99 34.19
CA SER A 215 5.16 -9.72 33.81
C SER A 215 3.91 -9.96 32.98
N LYS A 216 2.84 -9.22 33.29
CA LYS A 216 1.63 -9.21 32.47
C LYS A 216 1.94 -8.59 31.10
N VAL A 217 1.45 -9.22 30.03
CA VAL A 217 1.51 -8.69 28.67
C VAL A 217 0.08 -8.43 28.20
N GLU A 218 -0.19 -7.23 27.72
CA GLU A 218 -1.43 -6.88 27.01
C GLU A 218 -1.11 -6.47 25.59
N THR A 219 -1.81 -7.07 24.62
CA THR A 219 -1.60 -6.80 23.19
C THR A 219 -2.71 -5.92 22.64
N GLN A 220 -2.34 -4.94 21.81
CA GLN A 220 -3.28 -4.08 21.10
C GLN A 220 -2.76 -3.72 19.71
N GLU A 221 -3.68 -3.29 18.85
CA GLU A 221 -3.38 -2.82 17.50
C GLU A 221 -2.62 -1.49 17.52
N LEU A 222 -1.63 -1.33 16.63
CA LEU A 222 -0.84 -0.09 16.52
C LEU A 222 -1.73 1.13 16.24
N THR A 223 -2.72 0.96 15.36
CA THR A 223 -3.65 2.05 14.99
C THR A 223 -4.49 2.49 16.19
N LEU A 224 -4.88 1.54 17.05
CA LEU A 224 -5.62 1.85 18.28
C LEU A 224 -4.72 2.57 19.29
N PHE A 225 -3.47 2.11 19.43
CA PHE A 225 -2.50 2.68 20.36
C PHE A 225 -2.13 4.14 20.03
N LEU A 226 -1.97 4.46 18.75
CA LEU A 226 -1.58 5.79 18.27
C LEU A 226 -2.77 6.70 17.93
N ARG A 227 -4.02 6.28 18.18
CA ARG A 227 -5.23 7.00 17.75
C ARG A 227 -5.27 8.46 18.23
N ASN A 228 -4.83 8.69 19.46
CA ASN A 228 -4.84 10.03 20.07
C ASN A 228 -3.68 10.91 19.56
N HIS A 229 -2.57 10.30 19.15
CA HIS A 229 -1.37 10.98 18.66
C HIS A 229 -1.39 11.19 17.15
N THR A 230 -2.31 10.55 16.44
CA THR A 230 -2.51 10.70 14.99
C THR A 230 -3.74 11.52 14.64
N ALA A 231 -4.60 11.87 15.60
CA ALA A 231 -5.73 12.76 15.38
C ALA A 231 -5.28 14.22 15.21
N ASP A 232 -5.90 14.95 14.27
CA ASP A 232 -5.54 16.35 13.99
C ASP A 232 -5.92 17.31 15.14
N ASP A 233 -6.92 16.95 15.95
CA ASP A 233 -7.37 17.58 17.20
C ASP A 233 -6.99 16.75 18.45
N GLY A 234 -6.01 15.86 18.32
CA GLY A 234 -5.60 14.91 19.35
C GLY A 234 -4.81 15.51 20.52
N VAL A 235 -4.25 14.62 21.36
CA VAL A 235 -3.56 14.98 22.63
C VAL A 235 -2.29 15.83 22.47
N LEU A 236 -1.82 15.99 21.25
CA LEU A 236 -0.61 16.75 20.95
C LEU A 236 -0.89 18.26 20.84
N GLY A 237 -2.11 18.65 20.43
CA GLY A 237 -2.45 20.06 20.16
C GLY A 237 -1.61 20.70 19.04
N ASP A 238 -0.88 19.90 18.27
CA ASP A 238 0.03 20.30 17.20
C ASP A 238 -0.09 19.33 16.01
N SER A 239 -0.60 19.84 14.90
CA SER A 239 -0.80 19.07 13.67
C SER A 239 0.52 18.61 13.03
N ALA A 240 1.63 19.31 13.24
CA ALA A 240 2.93 18.88 12.75
C ALA A 240 3.39 17.61 13.49
N GLN A 241 3.21 17.56 14.81
CA GLN A 241 3.52 16.36 15.59
C GLN A 241 2.57 15.21 15.24
N ALA A 242 1.27 15.48 15.07
CA ALA A 242 0.31 14.47 14.63
C ALA A 242 0.69 13.85 13.27
N ASN A 243 1.12 14.69 12.32
CA ASN A 243 1.60 14.21 11.02
C ASN A 243 2.87 13.36 11.11
N ARG A 244 3.76 13.65 12.05
CA ARG A 244 4.95 12.82 12.31
C ARG A 244 4.59 11.46 12.89
N PHE A 245 3.61 11.41 13.81
CA PHE A 245 3.05 10.15 14.29
C PHE A 245 2.33 9.37 13.18
N LYS A 246 1.60 10.05 12.28
CA LYS A 246 1.00 9.42 11.08
C LYS A 246 2.09 8.80 10.20
N ALA A 247 3.17 9.53 9.94
CA ALA A 247 4.31 9.03 9.15
C ALA A 247 4.98 7.81 9.79
N LEU A 248 5.23 7.84 11.11
CA LEU A 248 5.77 6.70 11.86
C LEU A 248 4.81 5.49 11.79
N GLN A 249 3.52 5.70 12.03
CA GLN A 249 2.51 4.64 11.94
C GLN A 249 2.47 4.01 10.55
N MET A 250 2.49 4.84 9.50
CA MET A 250 2.51 4.37 8.12
C MET A 250 3.75 3.56 7.82
N TYR A 251 4.93 4.06 8.21
CA TYR A 251 6.20 3.37 8.03
C TYR A 251 6.19 1.99 8.68
N LEU A 252 5.81 1.89 9.96
CA LEU A 252 5.75 0.61 10.67
C LEU A 252 4.82 -0.37 9.96
N LYS A 253 3.63 0.05 9.53
CA LYS A 253 2.66 -0.81 8.83
C LYS A 253 3.09 -1.19 7.41
N GLN A 254 4.01 -0.45 6.79
CA GLN A 254 4.48 -0.69 5.43
C GLN A 254 5.73 -1.56 5.39
N GLU A 255 6.65 -1.33 6.32
CA GLU A 255 7.99 -1.95 6.30
C GLU A 255 8.11 -3.14 7.25
N LEU A 256 7.18 -3.29 8.21
CA LEU A 256 7.19 -4.40 9.16
C LEU A 256 5.92 -5.25 9.04
N GLN A 257 6.09 -6.56 9.23
CA GLN A 257 5.01 -7.54 9.24
C GLN A 257 4.43 -7.70 10.64
N ASP A 258 3.11 -7.91 10.72
CA ASP A 258 2.36 -8.20 11.96
C ASP A 258 2.63 -7.23 13.12
N VAL A 259 2.69 -5.93 12.82
CA VAL A 259 2.98 -4.92 13.85
C VAL A 259 1.91 -4.90 14.92
N LYS A 260 2.30 -5.15 16.16
CA LYS A 260 1.46 -5.08 17.35
C LYS A 260 2.12 -4.26 18.43
N VAL A 261 1.31 -3.75 19.35
CA VAL A 261 1.79 -3.05 20.54
C VAL A 261 1.59 -3.94 21.75
N TYR A 262 2.68 -4.20 22.46
CA TYR A 262 2.72 -5.01 23.66
C TYR A 262 2.98 -4.12 24.86
N ARG A 263 2.04 -4.09 25.80
CA ARG A 263 2.15 -3.39 27.08
C ARG A 263 2.63 -4.40 28.12
N VAL A 264 3.80 -4.18 28.67
CA VAL A 264 4.47 -5.09 29.59
C VAL A 264 4.53 -4.45 30.98
N GLY A 265 4.04 -5.19 31.97
CA GLY A 265 4.04 -4.80 33.37
C GLY A 265 2.65 -4.52 33.92
N THR A 266 2.62 -4.16 35.20
CA THR A 266 1.42 -3.82 35.96
C THR A 266 1.73 -2.66 36.89
N GLY A 267 0.77 -1.77 37.09
CA GLY A 267 0.94 -0.59 37.95
C GLY A 267 1.02 0.70 37.14
N PRO A 268 1.46 1.80 37.77
CA PRO A 268 1.28 3.14 37.23
C PRO A 268 2.22 3.48 36.07
N GLN A 269 3.27 2.66 35.86
CA GLN A 269 4.15 2.76 34.71
C GLN A 269 4.25 1.41 34.03
N VAL A 270 3.90 1.36 32.75
CA VAL A 270 4.02 0.16 31.92
C VAL A 270 4.87 0.46 30.69
N GLN A 271 5.66 -0.52 30.27
CA GLN A 271 6.50 -0.39 29.09
C GLN A 271 5.72 -0.84 27.86
N ALA A 272 5.56 0.05 26.88
CA ALA A 272 4.93 -0.27 25.61
C ALA A 272 5.99 -0.54 24.55
N TYR A 273 5.81 -1.60 23.77
CA TYR A 273 6.66 -2.00 22.66
C TYR A 273 5.80 -2.14 21.41
N ALA A 274 5.97 -1.26 20.42
CA ALA A 274 5.40 -1.43 19.09
C ALA A 274 6.40 -2.21 18.25
N LEU A 275 6.13 -3.49 17.99
CA LEU A 275 7.06 -4.40 17.32
C LEU A 275 6.40 -5.09 16.13
N GLY A 276 7.13 -5.21 15.03
CA GLY A 276 6.82 -6.09 13.92
C GLY A 276 8.09 -6.76 13.39
N ARG A 277 7.93 -7.69 12.45
CA ARG A 277 9.06 -8.41 11.84
C ARG A 277 9.57 -7.68 10.60
N THR A 278 10.89 -7.50 10.51
CA THR A 278 11.56 -7.03 9.30
C THR A 278 11.57 -8.13 8.23
N GLU A 279 11.95 -7.78 7.00
CA GLU A 279 12.18 -8.76 5.93
C GLU A 279 13.24 -9.82 6.29
N THR A 280 14.24 -9.45 7.10
CA THR A 280 15.28 -10.36 7.62
C THR A 280 14.79 -11.24 8.76
N GLY A 281 13.52 -11.10 9.17
CA GLY A 281 12.89 -11.87 10.23
C GLY A 281 13.17 -11.35 11.64
N GLU A 282 13.98 -10.29 11.80
CA GLU A 282 14.26 -9.63 13.09
C GLU A 282 13.05 -8.83 13.58
N LEU A 283 12.97 -8.56 14.88
CA LEU A 283 11.95 -7.63 15.40
C LEU A 283 12.48 -6.21 15.36
N ALA A 284 11.67 -5.28 14.88
CA ALA A 284 11.98 -3.86 14.88
C ALA A 284 10.76 -3.03 15.27
N GLY A 285 11.00 -1.80 15.70
CA GLY A 285 9.95 -0.82 15.95
C GLY A 285 10.39 0.20 16.99
N PHE A 286 9.53 0.53 17.95
CA PHE A 286 9.87 1.45 19.04
C PHE A 286 9.34 0.97 20.39
N LYS A 287 9.97 1.44 21.46
CA LYS A 287 9.44 1.33 22.83
C LYS A 287 9.20 2.72 23.41
N THR A 288 8.26 2.81 24.34
CA THR A 288 8.00 4.01 25.14
C THR A 288 7.40 3.62 26.50
N VAL A 289 7.32 4.56 27.43
CA VAL A 289 6.75 4.35 28.76
C VAL A 289 5.37 4.98 28.81
N LEU A 290 4.37 4.24 29.29
CA LEU A 290 3.04 4.76 29.57
C LEU A 290 2.91 5.00 31.06
N THR A 291 2.41 6.17 31.44
CA THR A 291 2.00 6.46 32.82
C THR A 291 0.49 6.56 32.88
N GLU A 292 -0.14 5.77 33.74
CA GLU A 292 -1.59 5.67 33.93
C GLU A 292 -1.89 5.45 35.43
N THR A 293 -2.73 6.28 36.05
CA THR A 293 -3.12 6.20 37.48
C THR A 293 -4.43 5.47 37.73
#